data_AF-A0A4Q2X9B9-F1
#
_entry.id   AF-A0A4Q2X9B9-F1
#
_cell.length_a   1.000
_cell.length_b   1.000
_cell.length_c   1.000
_cell.angle_alpha   90.00
_cell.angle_beta   90.00
_cell.angle_gamma   90.00
#
_symmetry.space_group_name_H-M   'P 1'
#
loop_
_entity.id
_entity.type
_entity.pdbx_description
1 polymer ?
#
loop_
_entity_poly.entity_id
_entity_poly.type
_entity_poly.pdbx_seq_one_letter_code
_entity_poly.pdbx_strand_id
1 'polypeptide(L)'
;MTACPYLPEISGTHDFTLTRRHGGEKGAAFYQDALCYAQSQWLSGKPAQAILQLNKAWMADLTGGESVLVENPPPYAALVWIMRNAAEGEHGFTGNPVRHFQHLASRMSGPRAEIRAWRAWLCFHLAEHVLDRTAQPRDGRQIAREGLWIPSFRRALDEISRSGWHREGETAAKVAAACGLT
;
A
#
# COMPACT_ATOMS: atom_id res chain seq x y z
N MET A 1 20.45 -0.11 4.97
CA MET A 1 19.25 -0.70 4.36
C MET A 1 19.42 -0.69 2.85
N THR A 2 19.14 -1.80 2.19
CA THR A 2 19.11 -1.87 0.72
C THR A 2 17.88 -1.13 0.20
N ALA A 3 18.02 -0.40 -0.91
CA ALA A 3 16.91 0.26 -1.59
C ALA A 3 15.80 -0.73 -1.96
N CYS A 4 14.53 -0.32 -1.82
CA CYS A 4 13.42 -1.12 -2.38
C CYS A 4 13.50 -1.04 -3.91
N PRO A 5 13.63 -2.16 -4.63
CA PRO A 5 13.82 -2.15 -6.09
C PRO A 5 12.55 -1.78 -6.87
N TYR A 6 11.40 -1.70 -6.18
CA TYR A 6 10.11 -1.35 -6.77
C TYR A 6 9.70 0.11 -6.51
N LEU A 7 10.61 0.91 -5.94
CA LEU A 7 10.40 2.34 -5.71
C LEU A 7 11.44 3.14 -6.50
N PRO A 8 11.14 4.42 -6.82
CA PRO A 8 12.10 5.28 -7.48
C PRO A 8 13.43 5.36 -6.73
N GLU A 9 14.52 5.42 -7.48
CA GLU A 9 15.79 5.86 -6.92
C GLU A 9 15.67 7.31 -6.44
N ILE A 10 16.29 7.61 -5.30
CA ILE A 10 16.25 8.94 -4.70
C ILE A 10 17.66 9.42 -4.38
N SER A 11 17.87 10.73 -4.50
CA SER A 11 19.04 11.41 -3.99
C SER A 11 18.68 12.13 -2.69
N GLY A 12 19.36 11.77 -1.60
CA GLY A 12 19.18 12.42 -0.29
C GLY A 12 17.95 11.94 0.48
N THR A 13 17.60 12.70 1.52
CA THR A 13 16.46 12.42 2.40
C THR A 13 15.29 13.34 2.11
N HIS A 14 14.08 12.77 2.13
CA HIS A 14 12.83 13.51 1.98
C HIS A 14 12.04 13.50 3.27
N ASP A 15 11.22 14.53 3.47
CA ASP A 15 10.32 14.67 4.61
C ASP A 15 8.87 14.91 4.15
N PHE A 16 8.00 15.22 5.11
CA PHE A 16 6.57 15.40 4.86
C PHE A 16 6.24 16.52 3.86
N THR A 17 7.15 17.48 3.64
CA THR A 17 6.93 18.61 2.71
C THR A 17 6.75 18.13 1.27
N LEU A 18 7.38 17.02 0.89
CA LEU A 18 7.38 16.49 -0.47
C LEU A 18 5.96 16.12 -0.93
N THR A 19 5.16 15.51 -0.05
CA THR A 19 3.75 15.21 -0.37
C THR A 19 2.80 16.34 0.00
N ARG A 20 3.14 17.17 1.00
CA ARG A 20 2.28 18.28 1.47
C ARG A 20 2.18 19.42 0.45
N ARG A 21 3.23 19.66 -0.34
CA ARG A 21 3.26 20.73 -1.36
C ARG A 21 2.15 20.65 -2.41
N HIS A 22 1.60 19.45 -2.62
CA HIS A 22 0.53 19.20 -3.58
C HIS A 22 -0.86 19.64 -3.09
N GLY A 23 -1.06 19.83 -1.78
CA GLY A 23 -2.36 20.23 -1.24
C GLY A 23 -3.51 19.31 -1.70
N GLY A 24 -4.45 19.87 -2.46
CA GLY A 24 -5.58 19.15 -3.04
C GLY A 24 -5.27 18.42 -4.36
N GLU A 25 -4.19 18.80 -5.05
CA GLU A 25 -3.84 18.32 -6.39
C GLU A 25 -3.05 17.01 -6.33
N LYS A 26 -3.76 15.88 -6.29
CA LYS A 26 -3.13 14.57 -6.14
C LYS A 26 -2.87 13.91 -7.50
N GLY A 27 -2.22 14.61 -8.43
CA GLY A 27 -1.91 14.08 -9.76
C GLY A 27 -0.69 13.16 -9.82
N ALA A 28 -0.12 12.98 -11.02
CA ALA A 28 1.05 12.14 -11.26
C ALA A 28 2.28 12.57 -10.43
N ALA A 29 2.50 13.87 -10.26
CA ALA A 29 3.61 14.38 -9.45
C ALA A 29 3.47 14.01 -7.96
N PHE A 30 2.24 14.05 -7.42
CA PHE A 30 1.95 13.62 -6.06
C PHE A 30 2.20 12.11 -5.88
N TYR A 31 1.82 11.30 -6.87
CA TYR A 31 2.09 9.87 -6.88
C TYR A 31 3.59 9.59 -6.82
N GLN A 32 4.38 10.19 -7.73
CA GLN A 32 5.83 10.04 -7.76
C GLN A 32 6.48 10.45 -6.44
N ASP A 33 6.10 11.62 -5.92
CA ASP A 33 6.61 12.16 -4.65
C ASP A 33 6.27 11.26 -3.46
N ALA A 34 5.09 10.65 -3.44
CA ALA A 34 4.73 9.69 -2.40
C ALA A 34 5.62 8.44 -2.46
N LEU A 35 5.98 7.95 -3.65
CA LEU A 35 6.89 6.81 -3.81
C LEU A 35 8.34 7.16 -3.44
N CYS A 36 8.86 8.30 -3.88
CA CYS A 36 10.17 8.81 -3.47
C CYS A 36 10.23 8.99 -1.95
N TYR A 37 9.15 9.51 -1.35
CA TYR A 37 9.08 9.67 0.10
C TYR A 37 9.03 8.31 0.82
N ALA A 38 8.30 7.33 0.27
CA ALA A 38 8.29 5.96 0.79
C ALA A 38 9.71 5.36 0.81
N GLN A 39 10.45 5.50 -0.29
CA GLN A 39 11.84 5.05 -0.41
C GLN A 39 12.73 5.72 0.64
N SER A 40 12.57 7.04 0.83
CA SER A 40 13.34 7.77 1.83
C SER A 40 13.05 7.29 3.26
N GLN A 41 11.77 7.05 3.59
CA GLN A 41 11.40 6.53 4.91
C GLN A 41 11.93 5.11 5.14
N TRP A 42 11.89 4.25 4.12
CA TRP A 42 12.48 2.93 4.18
C TRP A 42 13.99 3.01 4.45
N LEU A 43 14.75 3.74 3.64
CA LEU A 43 16.19 3.91 3.81
C LEU A 43 16.57 4.53 5.17
N SER A 44 15.67 5.33 5.75
CA SER A 44 15.82 5.92 7.09
C SER A 44 15.42 4.98 8.24
N GLY A 45 15.09 3.72 7.98
CA GLY A 45 14.71 2.74 9.02
C GLY A 45 13.31 2.92 9.56
N LYS A 46 12.39 3.47 8.77
CA LYS A 46 11.01 3.76 9.17
C LYS A 46 10.02 2.99 8.28
N PRO A 47 9.98 1.65 8.36
CA PRO A 47 9.11 0.83 7.50
C PRO A 47 7.62 1.16 7.66
N ALA A 48 7.13 1.41 8.88
CA ALA A 48 5.74 1.85 9.08
C ALA A 48 5.43 3.15 8.32
N GLN A 49 6.35 4.12 8.34
CA GLN A 49 6.16 5.38 7.61
C GLN A 49 6.26 5.22 6.10
N ALA A 50 7.11 4.31 5.62
CA ALA A 50 7.17 3.95 4.20
C ALA A 50 5.84 3.37 3.71
N ILE A 51 5.26 2.41 4.45
CA ILE A 51 3.94 1.83 4.17
C ILE A 51 2.86 2.92 4.14
N LEU A 52 2.90 3.87 5.08
CA LEU A 52 1.97 5.01 5.06
C LEU A 52 2.10 5.89 3.81
N GLN A 53 3.31 6.06 3.26
CA GLN A 53 3.47 6.81 2.02
C GLN A 53 3.00 6.03 0.79
N LEU A 54 3.16 4.70 0.75
CA LEU A 54 2.52 3.88 -0.29
C LEU A 54 0.99 4.03 -0.26
N ASN A 55 0.41 4.08 0.94
CA ASN A 55 -1.03 4.35 1.10
C ASN A 55 -1.44 5.72 0.55
N LYS A 56 -0.58 6.73 0.72
CA LYS A 56 -0.80 8.04 0.12
C LYS A 56 -0.69 8.01 -1.40
N ALA A 57 0.22 7.22 -1.98
CA ALA A 57 0.35 7.12 -3.44
C ALA A 57 -0.99 6.69 -4.09
N TRP A 58 -1.73 5.76 -3.48
CA TRP A 58 -3.09 5.40 -3.94
C TRP A 58 -4.16 6.47 -3.77
N MET A 59 -3.87 7.61 -3.14
CA MET A 59 -4.76 8.78 -3.15
C MET A 59 -4.64 9.59 -4.43
N ALA A 60 -3.68 9.24 -5.31
CA ALA A 60 -3.51 9.94 -6.56
C ALA A 60 -4.73 9.77 -7.48
N ASP A 61 -5.16 10.88 -8.06
CA ASP A 61 -6.26 10.95 -9.00
C ASP A 61 -5.79 10.63 -10.41
N LEU A 62 -5.37 9.38 -10.59
CA LEU A 62 -4.90 8.85 -11.87
C LEU A 62 -6.01 8.03 -12.55
N THR A 63 -5.83 7.84 -13.85
CA THR A 63 -6.68 7.05 -14.73
C THR A 63 -6.04 5.71 -15.11
N GLY A 64 -4.71 5.61 -15.06
CA GLY A 64 -3.94 4.43 -15.46
C GLY A 64 -3.17 4.57 -16.78
N GLY A 65 -3.41 5.65 -17.54
CA GLY A 65 -2.72 5.94 -18.79
C GLY A 65 -1.49 6.84 -18.63
N GLU A 66 -1.24 7.35 -17.43
CA GLU A 66 -0.14 8.27 -17.14
C GLU A 66 1.21 7.54 -17.21
N SER A 67 2.22 8.17 -17.84
CA SER A 67 3.57 7.60 -17.98
C SER A 67 4.21 7.22 -16.64
N VAL A 68 3.88 7.95 -15.57
CA VAL A 68 4.37 7.65 -14.22
C VAL A 68 4.02 6.23 -13.75
N LEU A 69 2.90 5.65 -14.23
CA LEU A 69 2.48 4.30 -13.88
C LEU A 69 3.16 3.22 -14.72
N VAL A 70 3.79 3.58 -15.85
CA VAL A 70 4.64 2.68 -16.63
C VAL A 70 5.98 2.50 -15.92
N GLU A 71 6.58 3.61 -15.49
CA GLU A 71 7.85 3.61 -14.75
C GLU A 71 7.67 3.08 -13.33
N ASN A 72 6.57 3.47 -12.67
CA ASN A 72 6.28 3.14 -11.28
C ASN A 72 4.87 2.56 -11.17
N PRO A 73 4.69 1.25 -11.43
CA PRO A 73 3.39 0.58 -11.33
C PRO A 73 2.77 0.73 -9.92
N PRO A 74 1.44 0.50 -9.78
CA PRO A 74 0.76 0.50 -8.48
C PRO A 74 1.57 -0.24 -7.41
N PRO A 75 1.82 0.36 -6.22
CA PRO A 75 2.93 -0.02 -5.34
C PRO A 75 2.70 -1.30 -4.51
N TYR A 76 1.96 -2.28 -5.03
CA TYR A 76 1.73 -3.58 -4.39
C TYR A 76 3.03 -4.37 -4.21
N ALA A 77 3.91 -4.38 -5.23
CA ALA A 77 5.20 -5.07 -5.17
C ALA A 77 6.12 -4.43 -4.12
N ALA A 78 6.18 -3.09 -4.09
CA ALA A 78 6.93 -2.34 -3.09
C ALA A 78 6.42 -2.62 -1.67
N LEU A 79 5.09 -2.65 -1.47
CA LEU A 79 4.48 -2.95 -0.19
C LEU A 79 4.89 -4.34 0.32
N VAL A 80 4.74 -5.37 -0.52
CA VAL A 80 5.12 -6.76 -0.17
C VAL A 80 6.61 -6.83 0.17
N TRP A 81 7.46 -6.22 -0.66
CA TRP A 81 8.91 -6.25 -0.46
C TRP A 81 9.29 -5.61 0.88
N ILE A 82 8.74 -4.42 1.19
CA ILE A 82 8.99 -3.73 2.47
C ILE A 82 8.53 -4.59 3.66
N MET A 83 7.34 -5.19 3.58
CA MET A 83 6.81 -6.02 4.67
C MET A 83 7.68 -7.25 4.95
N ARG A 84 8.13 -7.97 3.90
CA ARG A 84 9.00 -9.14 4.04
C ARG A 84 10.35 -8.77 4.64
N ASN A 85 11.03 -7.79 4.04
CA ASN A 85 12.33 -7.36 4.53
C ASN A 85 12.24 -6.87 5.97
N ALA A 86 11.22 -6.07 6.31
CA ALA A 86 11.01 -5.60 7.67
C ALA A 86 10.77 -6.74 8.69
N ALA A 87 10.20 -7.87 8.26
CA ALA A 87 9.98 -9.03 9.13
C ALA A 87 11.23 -9.92 9.28
N GLU A 88 12.11 -9.94 8.27
CA GLU A 88 13.30 -10.81 8.21
C GLU A 88 14.54 -10.23 8.92
N GLY A 89 14.57 -8.92 9.21
CA GLY A 89 15.77 -8.26 9.76
C GLY A 89 15.50 -7.25 10.87
N GLU A 90 16.58 -6.66 11.41
CA GLU A 90 16.55 -5.57 12.39
C GLU A 90 16.16 -4.23 11.73
N HIS A 91 14.97 -4.19 11.15
CA HIS A 91 14.38 -2.95 10.65
C HIS A 91 13.62 -2.24 11.77
N GLY A 92 13.41 -0.94 11.62
CA GLY A 92 12.68 -0.17 12.62
C GLY A 92 11.23 -0.65 12.79
N PHE A 93 10.52 -0.01 13.72
CA PHE A 93 9.14 -0.39 14.04
C PHE A 93 8.21 -0.38 12.81
N THR A 94 7.58 -1.52 12.53
CA THR A 94 6.62 -1.71 11.43
C THR A 94 5.17 -1.72 11.93
N GLY A 95 4.95 -1.96 13.23
CA GLY A 95 3.61 -2.18 13.79
C GLY A 95 2.99 -3.48 13.30
N ASN A 96 1.66 -3.50 13.17
CA ASN A 96 0.90 -4.63 12.62
C ASN A 96 0.20 -4.20 11.32
N PRO A 97 0.87 -4.33 10.15
CA PRO A 97 0.29 -4.14 8.83
C PRO A 97 -1.09 -4.77 8.62
N VAL A 98 -1.35 -5.98 9.11
CA VAL A 98 -2.66 -6.65 8.96
C VAL A 98 -3.76 -5.81 9.61
N ARG A 99 -3.57 -5.38 10.87
CA ARG A 99 -4.54 -4.50 11.55
C ARG A 99 -4.62 -3.12 10.92
N HIS A 100 -3.48 -2.56 10.52
CA HIS A 100 -3.43 -1.26 9.85
C HIS A 100 -4.36 -1.24 8.62
N PHE A 101 -4.23 -2.22 7.73
CA PHE A 101 -5.06 -2.30 6.54
C PHE A 101 -6.51 -2.65 6.84
N GLN A 102 -6.78 -3.50 7.85
CA GLN A 102 -8.14 -3.78 8.31
C GLN A 102 -8.87 -2.48 8.74
N HIS A 103 -8.24 -1.69 9.62
CA HIS A 103 -8.81 -0.42 10.06
C HIS A 103 -8.91 0.60 8.94
N LEU A 104 -7.88 0.68 8.07
CA LEU A 104 -7.88 1.60 6.95
C LEU A 104 -9.06 1.33 6.01
N ALA A 105 -9.30 0.06 5.67
CA ALA A 105 -10.39 -0.34 4.79
C ALA A 105 -11.77 -0.02 5.39
N SER A 106 -11.97 -0.27 6.69
CA SER A 106 -13.26 -0.07 7.36
C SER A 106 -13.58 1.38 7.72
N ARG A 107 -12.61 2.30 7.60
CA ARG A 107 -12.73 3.71 8.02
C ARG A 107 -12.57 4.69 6.87
N MET A 108 -12.47 4.20 5.63
CA MET A 108 -12.17 5.03 4.48
C MET A 108 -13.27 6.06 4.24
N SER A 109 -12.88 7.31 4.02
CA SER A 109 -13.79 8.42 3.75
C SER A 109 -13.15 9.44 2.80
N GLY A 110 -13.97 10.37 2.31
CA GLY A 110 -13.56 11.43 1.39
C GLY A 110 -13.51 10.99 -0.08
N PRO A 111 -12.75 11.71 -0.92
CA PRO A 111 -12.66 11.41 -2.35
C PRO A 111 -12.21 9.97 -2.61
N ARG A 112 -12.88 9.33 -3.57
CA ARG A 112 -12.58 7.96 -4.02
C ARG A 112 -12.54 6.94 -2.88
N ALA A 113 -13.33 7.14 -1.82
CA ALA A 113 -13.30 6.32 -0.61
C ALA A 113 -13.53 4.83 -0.91
N GLU A 114 -14.45 4.50 -1.82
CA GLU A 114 -14.75 3.11 -2.16
C GLU A 114 -13.55 2.37 -2.74
N ILE A 115 -12.95 2.87 -3.84
CA ILE A 115 -11.76 2.23 -4.43
C ILE A 115 -10.58 2.23 -3.47
N ARG A 116 -10.42 3.26 -2.63
CA ARG A 116 -9.37 3.28 -1.59
C ARG A 116 -9.61 2.20 -0.54
N ALA A 117 -10.86 1.94 -0.15
CA ALA A 117 -11.21 0.84 0.75
C ALA A 117 -10.89 -0.52 0.12
N TRP A 118 -11.21 -0.71 -1.17
CA TRP A 118 -10.86 -1.95 -1.88
C TRP A 118 -9.36 -2.18 -2.00
N ARG A 119 -8.57 -1.12 -2.29
CA ARG A 119 -7.10 -1.16 -2.24
C ARG A 119 -6.60 -1.56 -0.86
N ALA A 120 -7.17 -0.98 0.20
CA ALA A 120 -6.81 -1.35 1.58
C ALA A 120 -7.16 -2.81 1.91
N TRP A 121 -8.31 -3.32 1.44
CA TRP A 121 -8.65 -4.75 1.60
C TRP A 121 -7.71 -5.67 0.82
N LEU A 122 -7.30 -5.31 -0.39
CA LEU A 122 -6.31 -6.10 -1.12
C LEU A 122 -4.95 -6.11 -0.38
N CYS A 123 -4.51 -4.96 0.10
CA CYS A 123 -3.28 -4.85 0.90
C CYS A 123 -3.37 -5.61 2.23
N PHE A 124 -4.56 -5.67 2.85
CA PHE A 124 -4.81 -6.52 4.01
C PHE A 124 -4.52 -7.99 3.71
N HIS A 125 -5.03 -8.51 2.59
CA HIS A 125 -4.79 -9.91 2.19
C HIS A 125 -3.32 -10.16 1.85
N LEU A 126 -2.65 -9.23 1.17
CA LEU A 126 -1.21 -9.32 0.92
C LEU A 126 -0.43 -9.37 2.23
N ALA A 127 -0.72 -8.48 3.18
CA ALA A 127 -0.06 -8.46 4.49
C ALA A 127 -0.30 -9.75 5.26
N GLU A 128 -1.55 -10.23 5.33
CA GLU A 128 -1.91 -11.46 6.03
C GLU A 128 -1.29 -12.72 5.40
N HIS A 129 -0.99 -12.66 4.10
CA HIS A 129 -0.38 -13.77 3.38
C HIS A 129 1.14 -13.82 3.56
N VAL A 130 1.82 -12.66 3.55
CA VAL A 130 3.29 -12.60 3.58
C VAL A 130 3.88 -12.46 4.99
N LEU A 131 3.07 -12.19 6.00
CA LEU A 131 3.50 -12.01 7.39
C LEU A 131 2.98 -13.15 8.27
N ASP A 132 3.69 -13.43 9.36
CA ASP A 132 3.26 -14.40 10.36
C ASP A 132 1.98 -13.91 11.06
N ARG A 133 0.88 -14.64 10.86
CA ARG A 133 -0.45 -14.34 11.40
C ARG A 133 -0.51 -14.43 12.93
N THR A 134 0.41 -15.17 13.55
CA THR A 134 0.49 -15.27 15.02
C THR A 134 1.13 -14.03 15.61
N ALA A 135 2.17 -13.49 14.97
CA ALA A 135 2.82 -12.24 15.34
C ALA A 135 1.99 -11.01 14.93
N GLN A 136 1.28 -11.09 13.81
CA GLN A 136 0.47 -10.00 13.25
C GLN A 136 -1.00 -10.40 13.04
N PRO A 137 -1.73 -10.68 14.13
CA PRO A 137 -3.11 -11.12 14.03
C PRO A 137 -4.03 -9.97 13.62
N ARG A 138 -5.15 -10.31 12.98
CA ARG A 138 -6.30 -9.44 12.77
C ARG A 138 -6.76 -8.75 14.07
N ASP A 139 -7.52 -7.66 13.95
CA ASP A 139 -8.22 -7.09 15.10
C ASP A 139 -9.57 -7.79 15.29
N GLY A 140 -9.57 -8.85 16.09
CA GLY A 140 -10.78 -9.59 16.44
C GLY A 140 -11.78 -8.79 17.28
N ARG A 141 -11.33 -7.78 18.05
CA ARG A 141 -12.24 -6.92 18.82
C ARG A 141 -13.05 -6.03 17.89
N GLN A 142 -12.41 -5.48 16.86
CA GLN A 142 -13.12 -4.71 15.83
C GLN A 142 -14.15 -5.57 15.12
N ILE A 143 -13.77 -6.79 14.70
CA ILE A 143 -14.66 -7.73 14.02
C ILE A 143 -15.91 -8.00 14.87
N ALA A 144 -15.73 -8.39 16.13
CA ALA A 144 -16.83 -8.72 17.02
C ALA A 144 -17.72 -7.50 17.35
N ARG A 145 -17.12 -6.35 17.66
CA ARG A 145 -17.86 -5.15 18.08
C ARG A 145 -18.62 -4.49 16.95
N GLU A 146 -18.07 -4.50 15.74
CA GLU A 146 -18.59 -3.72 14.60
C GLU A 146 -19.30 -4.61 13.57
N GLY A 147 -19.33 -5.92 13.79
CA GLY A 147 -19.85 -6.88 12.79
C GLY A 147 -19.08 -6.79 11.47
N LEU A 148 -17.77 -6.51 11.54
CA LEU A 148 -16.98 -6.20 10.35
C LEU A 148 -16.88 -7.42 9.45
N TRP A 149 -17.47 -7.31 8.26
CA TRP A 149 -17.30 -8.29 7.19
C TRP A 149 -15.99 -8.02 6.44
N ILE A 150 -15.09 -8.99 6.46
CA ILE A 150 -13.83 -8.96 5.70
C ILE A 150 -14.09 -9.61 4.33
N PRO A 151 -14.02 -8.87 3.21
CA PRO A 151 -14.20 -9.44 1.88
C PRO A 151 -13.08 -10.44 1.55
N SER A 152 -13.34 -11.38 0.65
CA SER A 152 -12.29 -12.28 0.14
C SER A 152 -11.26 -11.53 -0.71
N PHE A 153 -10.06 -12.09 -0.84
CA PHE A 153 -9.04 -11.57 -1.75
C PHE A 153 -9.57 -11.41 -3.17
N ARG A 154 -10.23 -12.45 -3.71
CA ARG A 154 -10.86 -12.43 -5.03
C ARG A 154 -11.85 -11.27 -5.18
N ARG A 155 -12.70 -11.03 -4.17
CA ARG A 155 -13.65 -9.92 -4.20
C ARG A 155 -12.94 -8.57 -4.26
N ALA A 156 -11.90 -8.37 -3.46
CA ALA A 156 -11.12 -7.13 -3.47
C ALA A 156 -10.42 -6.93 -4.83
N LEU A 157 -9.86 -7.99 -5.41
CA LEU A 157 -9.21 -7.97 -6.71
C LEU A 157 -10.19 -7.64 -7.86
N ASP A 158 -11.38 -8.25 -7.86
CA ASP A 158 -12.43 -7.98 -8.84
C ASP A 158 -12.86 -6.50 -8.81
N GLU A 159 -13.00 -5.95 -7.60
CA GLU A 159 -13.38 -4.55 -7.38
C GLU A 159 -12.29 -3.57 -7.84
N ILE A 160 -11.02 -3.88 -7.58
CA ILE A 160 -9.90 -3.09 -8.10
C ILE A 160 -9.80 -3.18 -9.62
N SER A 161 -10.05 -4.36 -10.20
CA SER A 161 -10.03 -4.56 -11.65
C SER A 161 -11.13 -3.74 -12.35
N ARG A 162 -12.28 -3.56 -11.68
CA ARG A 162 -13.41 -2.81 -12.21
C ARG A 162 -13.29 -1.30 -12.03
N SER A 163 -12.85 -0.85 -10.86
CA SER A 163 -12.97 0.55 -10.42
C SER A 163 -11.62 1.22 -10.13
N GLY A 164 -10.53 0.47 -10.22
CA GLY A 164 -9.15 0.96 -10.06
C GLY A 164 -8.65 1.73 -11.28
N TRP A 165 -7.37 2.07 -11.25
CA TRP A 165 -6.69 2.59 -12.44
C TRP A 165 -6.66 1.52 -13.52
N HIS A 166 -6.57 1.95 -14.78
CA HIS A 166 -6.43 1.03 -15.92
C HIS A 166 -5.29 0.03 -15.64
N ARG A 167 -5.61 -1.27 -15.74
CA ARG A 167 -4.70 -2.41 -15.49
C ARG A 167 -4.15 -2.54 -14.06
N GLU A 168 -4.72 -1.82 -13.10
CA GLU A 168 -4.33 -1.96 -11.69
C GLU A 168 -4.61 -3.38 -11.18
N GLY A 169 -5.76 -3.94 -11.52
CA GLY A 169 -6.12 -5.32 -11.18
C GLY A 169 -5.14 -6.36 -11.73
N GLU A 170 -4.67 -6.20 -12.97
CA GLU A 170 -3.63 -7.07 -13.54
C GLU A 170 -2.32 -6.99 -12.76
N THR A 171 -1.94 -5.77 -12.35
CA THR A 171 -0.71 -5.55 -11.56
C THR A 171 -0.83 -6.20 -10.19
N ALA A 172 -1.96 -6.00 -9.51
CA ALA A 172 -2.28 -6.63 -8.23
C ALA A 172 -2.27 -8.16 -8.33
N ALA A 173 -2.90 -8.72 -9.36
CA ALA A 173 -2.96 -10.17 -9.58
C ALA A 173 -1.56 -10.77 -9.78
N LYS A 174 -0.69 -10.11 -10.57
CA LYS A 174 0.70 -10.55 -10.77
C LYS A 174 1.48 -10.59 -9.46
N VAL A 175 1.34 -9.57 -8.62
CA VAL A 175 2.02 -9.51 -7.32
C VAL A 175 1.50 -10.59 -6.38
N ALA A 176 0.18 -10.78 -6.32
CA ALA A 176 -0.43 -11.82 -5.49
C ALA A 176 0.03 -13.22 -5.93
N ALA A 177 0.01 -13.52 -7.22
CA ALA A 177 0.49 -14.78 -7.78
C ALA A 177 1.98 -15.02 -7.46
N ALA A 178 2.83 -13.98 -7.58
CA ALA A 178 4.25 -14.07 -7.22
C ALA A 178 4.48 -14.35 -5.72
N CYS A 179 3.48 -14.11 -4.88
CA CYS A 179 3.51 -14.43 -3.45
C CYS A 179 2.83 -15.76 -3.11
N GLY A 180 2.16 -16.42 -4.07
CA GLY A 180 1.35 -17.62 -3.82
C GLY A 180 -0.04 -17.33 -3.26
N LEU A 181 -0.56 -16.11 -3.45
CA LEU A 181 -1.94 -15.73 -3.13
C LEU A 181 -2.75 -15.71 -4.44
N THR A 182 -3.67 -16.65 -4.58
CA THR A 182 -4.52 -16.82 -5.78
C THR A 182 -6.00 -16.83 -5.41
#